data_AF-A0A2T4APV6-F1
#
_entry.id   AF-A0A2T4APV6-F1
#
_cell.length_a   1.000
_cell.length_b   1.000
_cell.length_c   1.000
_cell.angle_alpha   90.00
_cell.angle_beta   90.00
_cell.angle_gamma   90.00
#
_symmetry.space_group_name_H-M   'P 1'
#
loop_
_entity.id
_entity.type
_entity.pdbx_description
1 polymer ?
#
loop_
_entity_poly.entity_id
_entity_poly.type
_entity_poly.pdbx_seq_one_letter_code
_entity_poly.pdbx_strand_id
1 'polypeptide(L)'
;MVTTRAASSRAASVEPTAFVPATPSAKRSSKTSATKSSKSSAFTHVPTTATLAWLAISLPLVIWDTGYVLLRPLSMPGGSLHWPIWAPYKLYGEVDHIYGFKAFNAGNGFTSAQGFLNAVETLLYLWYFAAWFFSGKRSSAGIKVLSGRAGAWATLIGFSAAVMTLSKTVLYWLNEYYSGFDNIGHNPLQDLILLWIIPNGAWLVGPTYMIWSIGSDLVSGLDPASRSKSE
;
A
#
# COMPACT_ATOMS: atom_id res chain seq x y z
N MET A 1 -30.23 61.66 -11.28
CA MET A 1 -31.06 62.74 -11.89
C MET A 1 -30.24 64.02 -11.73
N VAL A 2 -29.79 64.76 -12.73
CA VAL A 2 -30.39 65.17 -14.02
C VAL A 2 -29.28 65.37 -15.07
N THR A 3 -29.65 65.10 -16.31
CA THR A 3 -28.92 65.11 -17.60
C THR A 3 -28.79 66.51 -18.20
N THR A 4 -27.71 66.78 -18.95
CA THR A 4 -27.68 67.71 -20.12
C THR A 4 -26.58 67.24 -21.09
N ARG A 5 -26.92 66.57 -22.21
CA ARG A 5 -27.23 67.07 -23.57
C ARG A 5 -26.02 67.47 -24.45
N ALA A 6 -25.64 66.51 -25.30
CA ALA A 6 -25.39 66.55 -26.76
C ALA A 6 -24.92 67.84 -27.47
N ALA A 7 -23.93 67.68 -28.37
CA ALA A 7 -24.01 68.19 -29.75
C ALA A 7 -23.09 67.40 -30.71
N SER A 8 -23.64 67.13 -31.88
CA SER A 8 -23.07 66.47 -33.05
C SER A 8 -22.41 67.52 -33.97
N SER A 9 -21.34 67.16 -34.68
CA SER A 9 -21.17 67.62 -36.06
C SER A 9 -20.27 66.69 -36.87
N ARG A 10 -20.72 66.55 -38.12
CA ARG A 10 -20.30 65.65 -39.19
C ARG A 10 -19.39 66.46 -40.11
N ALA A 11 -18.26 65.90 -40.56
CA ALA A 11 -17.57 66.41 -41.74
C ALA A 11 -17.00 65.23 -42.54
N ALA A 12 -17.50 65.10 -43.76
CA ALA A 12 -17.08 64.17 -44.77
C ALA A 12 -16.01 64.83 -45.67
N SER A 13 -15.04 64.05 -46.16
CA SER A 13 -14.33 64.35 -47.42
C SER A 13 -13.74 63.04 -47.97
N VAL A 14 -14.42 62.41 -48.93
CA VAL A 14 -14.08 62.38 -50.37
C VAL A 14 -12.96 61.39 -50.70
N GLU A 15 -13.39 60.29 -51.31
CA GLU A 15 -12.61 59.26 -52.00
C GLU A 15 -12.26 59.74 -53.43
N PRO A 16 -11.21 59.19 -54.07
CA PRO A 16 -11.48 58.55 -55.36
C PRO A 16 -10.75 57.21 -55.57
N THR A 17 -11.57 56.19 -55.85
CA THR A 17 -11.43 55.16 -56.90
C THR A 17 -10.03 54.81 -57.43
N ALA A 18 -9.61 53.55 -57.25
CA ALA A 18 -9.71 52.50 -58.28
C ALA A 18 -8.65 51.38 -58.13
N PHE A 19 -9.05 50.21 -58.66
CA PHE A 19 -8.27 49.00 -59.01
C PHE A 19 -8.13 47.91 -57.94
N VAL A 20 -9.16 47.05 -57.94
CA VAL A 20 -9.10 45.66 -57.49
C VAL A 20 -8.58 44.78 -58.64
N PRO A 21 -7.62 43.88 -58.38
CA PRO A 21 -7.59 42.60 -59.08
C PRO A 21 -7.93 41.48 -58.10
N ALA A 22 -9.00 40.75 -58.41
CA ALA A 22 -9.34 39.49 -57.76
C ALA A 22 -8.27 38.45 -58.10
N THR A 23 -7.80 37.70 -57.11
CA THR A 23 -6.93 36.53 -57.32
C THR A 23 -7.32 35.43 -56.31
N PRO A 24 -7.42 34.17 -56.74
CA PRO A 24 -8.38 33.22 -56.19
C PRO A 24 -7.95 32.60 -54.85
N SER A 25 -8.98 32.33 -54.05
CA SER A 25 -8.92 31.61 -52.78
C SER A 25 -8.36 30.20 -52.98
N ALA A 26 -7.07 30.02 -52.72
CA ALA A 26 -6.46 28.71 -52.56
C ALA A 26 -6.88 28.16 -51.19
N LYS A 27 -7.75 27.15 -51.20
CA LYS A 27 -8.12 26.35 -50.02
C LYS A 27 -6.85 25.83 -49.36
N ARG A 28 -6.42 26.47 -48.28
CA ARG A 28 -5.41 25.94 -47.36
C ARG A 28 -6.06 24.75 -46.67
N SER A 29 -5.80 23.55 -47.22
CA SER A 29 -6.02 22.29 -46.52
C SER A 29 -5.23 22.35 -45.22
N SER A 30 -5.90 22.72 -44.13
CA SER A 30 -5.41 22.46 -42.79
C SER A 30 -5.39 20.94 -42.64
N LYS A 31 -4.24 20.32 -42.94
CA LYS A 31 -3.92 19.02 -42.37
C LYS A 31 -3.89 19.26 -40.86
N THR A 32 -5.01 19.03 -40.21
CA THR A 32 -5.07 18.70 -38.79
C THR A 32 -4.21 17.46 -38.65
N SER A 33 -2.93 17.66 -38.37
CA SER A 33 -2.11 16.65 -37.72
C SER A 33 -2.84 16.37 -36.42
N ALA A 34 -3.67 15.31 -36.42
CA ALA A 34 -4.16 14.73 -35.19
C ALA A 34 -2.89 14.36 -34.41
N THR A 35 -2.54 15.19 -33.44
CA THR A 35 -1.64 14.81 -32.37
C THR A 35 -2.32 13.58 -31.77
N LYS A 36 -1.87 12.39 -32.16
CA LYS A 36 -2.12 11.18 -31.39
C LYS A 36 -1.57 11.54 -30.03
N SER A 37 -2.44 11.90 -29.08
CA SER A 37 -2.04 11.92 -27.69
C SER A 37 -1.58 10.50 -27.42
N SER A 38 -0.27 10.29 -27.32
CA SER A 38 0.25 9.03 -26.83
C SER A 38 -0.39 8.87 -25.46
N LYS A 39 -1.30 7.90 -25.34
CA LYS A 39 -1.85 7.55 -24.04
C LYS A 39 -0.64 7.05 -23.28
N SER A 40 -0.11 7.88 -22.38
CA SER A 40 0.91 7.43 -21.44
C SER A 40 0.43 6.12 -20.83
N SER A 41 1.28 5.10 -20.84
CA SER A 41 0.94 3.81 -20.26
C SER A 41 0.51 4.05 -18.82
N ALA A 42 -0.79 3.89 -18.55
CA ALA A 42 -1.31 4.13 -17.21
C ALA A 42 -0.63 3.13 -16.25
N PHE A 43 -0.22 3.60 -15.07
CA PHE A 43 0.36 2.73 -14.04
C PHE A 43 -0.49 1.48 -13.85
N THR A 44 0.12 0.30 -13.78
CA THR A 44 -0.60 -0.96 -13.58
C THR A 44 0.03 -1.76 -12.46
N HIS A 45 -0.81 -2.43 -11.69
CA HIS A 45 -0.38 -3.30 -10.62
C HIS A 45 -1.22 -4.57 -10.57
N VAL A 46 -0.54 -5.70 -10.40
CA VAL A 46 -1.13 -7.03 -10.22
C VAL A 46 -0.42 -7.71 -9.05
N PRO A 47 -1.10 -7.92 -7.91
CA PRO A 47 -0.54 -8.71 -6.83
C PRO A 47 -0.17 -10.11 -7.34
N THR A 48 1.03 -10.59 -7.01
CA THR A 48 1.45 -11.94 -7.36
C THR A 48 0.63 -12.98 -6.58
N THR A 49 0.54 -14.20 -7.11
CA THR A 49 -0.10 -15.32 -6.38
C THR A 49 0.53 -15.54 -5.02
N ALA A 50 1.86 -15.40 -4.92
CA ALA A 50 2.58 -15.51 -3.64
C ALA A 50 2.19 -14.39 -2.66
N THR A 51 2.01 -13.15 -3.14
CA THR A 51 1.52 -12.05 -2.31
C THR A 51 0.12 -12.34 -1.79
N LEU A 52 -0.79 -12.80 -2.66
CA LEU A 52 -2.16 -13.12 -2.27
C LEU A 52 -2.23 -14.29 -1.29
N ALA A 53 -1.42 -15.34 -1.52
CA ALA A 53 -1.32 -16.49 -0.62
C ALA A 53 -0.76 -16.07 0.74
N TRP A 54 0.29 -15.23 0.76
CA TRP A 54 0.84 -14.68 1.99
C TRP A 54 -0.19 -13.85 2.76
N LEU A 55 -0.95 -12.98 2.09
CA LEU A 55 -2.01 -12.20 2.74
C LEU A 55 -3.14 -13.10 3.29
N ALA A 56 -3.52 -14.14 2.57
CA ALA A 56 -4.55 -15.08 3.01
C ALA A 56 -4.16 -15.83 4.29
N ILE A 57 -2.86 -16.10 4.49
CA ILE A 57 -2.33 -16.76 5.69
C ILE A 57 -2.06 -15.74 6.81
N SER A 58 -1.37 -14.64 6.48
CA SER A 58 -0.89 -13.69 7.48
C SER A 58 -2.01 -12.87 8.10
N LEU A 59 -3.01 -12.41 7.34
CA LEU A 59 -4.09 -11.58 7.88
C LEU A 59 -4.86 -12.28 9.01
N PRO A 60 -5.38 -13.52 8.85
CA PRO A 60 -6.03 -14.21 9.97
C PRO A 60 -5.13 -14.41 11.18
N LEU A 61 -3.86 -14.79 10.96
CA LEU A 61 -2.91 -15.04 12.05
C LEU A 61 -2.59 -13.76 12.83
N VAL A 62 -2.34 -12.65 12.13
CA VAL A 62 -2.04 -11.36 12.76
C VAL A 62 -3.26 -10.77 13.45
N ILE A 63 -4.47 -10.96 12.92
CA ILE A 63 -5.72 -10.58 13.62
C ILE A 63 -5.87 -11.37 14.92
N TRP A 64 -5.62 -12.68 14.87
CA TRP A 64 -5.68 -13.56 16.03
C TRP A 64 -4.64 -13.19 17.09
N ASP A 65 -3.40 -12.94 16.68
CA ASP A 65 -2.31 -12.43 17.53
C ASP A 65 -2.62 -11.07 18.15
N THR A 66 -3.08 -10.11 17.34
CA THR A 66 -3.49 -8.78 17.81
C THR A 66 -4.58 -8.88 18.87
N GLY A 67 -5.58 -9.73 18.62
CA GLY A 67 -6.63 -10.01 19.60
C GLY A 67 -6.09 -10.61 20.88
N TYR A 68 -5.15 -11.55 20.80
CA TYR A 68 -4.50 -12.10 21.99
C TYR A 68 -3.81 -11.00 22.79
N VAL A 69 -2.98 -10.19 22.13
CA VAL A 69 -2.13 -9.19 22.78
C VAL A 69 -2.95 -8.04 23.38
N LEU A 70 -3.90 -7.48 22.63
CA LEU A 70 -4.64 -6.28 23.06
C LEU A 70 -5.76 -6.58 24.05
N LEU A 71 -6.22 -7.83 24.15
CA LEU A 71 -7.25 -8.24 25.10
C LEU A 71 -6.69 -8.85 26.39
N ARG A 72 -5.37 -8.80 26.62
CA ARG A 72 -4.79 -9.26 27.90
C ARG A 72 -5.33 -8.40 29.06
N PRO A 73 -5.66 -9.00 30.22
CA PRO A 73 -5.45 -10.40 30.58
C PRO A 73 -6.61 -11.34 30.20
N LEU A 74 -7.71 -10.85 29.61
CA LEU A 74 -8.89 -11.68 29.30
C LEU A 74 -8.57 -12.84 28.33
N SER A 75 -7.63 -12.62 27.43
CA SER A 75 -7.13 -13.62 26.46
C SER A 75 -6.03 -14.54 27.00
N MET A 76 -5.39 -14.19 28.13
CA MET A 76 -4.29 -14.97 28.74
C MET A 76 -4.82 -16.20 29.50
N PRO A 77 -3.99 -17.23 29.75
CA PRO A 77 -4.43 -18.40 30.53
C PRO A 77 -5.13 -18.03 31.84
N GLY A 78 -6.34 -18.56 32.05
CA GLY A 78 -7.20 -18.21 33.19
C GLY A 78 -8.15 -17.02 32.96
N GLY A 79 -7.98 -16.27 31.87
CA GLY A 79 -8.91 -15.24 31.42
C GLY A 79 -10.16 -15.81 30.75
N SER A 80 -11.26 -15.05 30.79
CA SER A 80 -12.58 -15.48 30.31
C SER A 80 -12.67 -15.72 28.81
N LEU A 81 -11.75 -15.14 28.02
CA LEU A 81 -11.73 -15.28 26.57
C LEU A 81 -10.67 -16.28 26.08
N HIS A 82 -9.78 -16.74 26.96
CA HIS A 82 -8.66 -17.60 26.60
C HIS A 82 -9.10 -18.89 25.90
N TRP A 83 -10.10 -19.57 26.45
CA TRP A 83 -10.67 -20.77 25.85
C TRP A 83 -11.92 -20.44 25.02
N PRO A 84 -12.08 -20.99 23.80
CA PRO A 84 -11.14 -21.86 23.07
C PRO A 84 -10.18 -21.10 22.16
N ILE A 85 -10.38 -19.80 21.97
CA ILE A 85 -9.80 -19.02 20.85
C ILE A 85 -8.27 -18.89 20.99
N TRP A 86 -7.76 -18.64 22.20
CA TRP A 86 -6.35 -18.35 22.45
C TRP A 86 -5.65 -19.44 23.26
N ALA A 87 -6.23 -20.63 23.35
CA ALA A 87 -5.64 -21.76 24.07
C ALA A 87 -4.18 -22.08 23.68
N PRO A 88 -3.78 -22.03 22.38
CA PRO A 88 -2.39 -22.25 21.98
C PRO A 88 -1.39 -21.24 22.58
N TYR A 89 -1.84 -20.02 22.93
CA TYR A 89 -0.96 -19.02 23.53
C TYR A 89 -0.50 -19.35 24.94
N LYS A 90 -1.09 -20.38 25.59
CA LYS A 90 -0.54 -20.91 26.83
C LYS A 90 0.88 -21.43 26.58
N LEU A 91 1.04 -22.34 25.62
CA LEU A 91 2.34 -22.88 25.24
C LEU A 91 3.24 -21.79 24.65
N TYR A 92 2.70 -20.96 23.77
CA TYR A 92 3.51 -19.92 23.14
C TYR A 92 4.08 -18.91 24.15
N GLY A 93 3.32 -18.53 25.18
CA GLY A 93 3.80 -17.66 26.25
C GLY A 93 4.80 -18.31 27.22
N GLU A 94 4.92 -19.64 27.23
CA GLU A 94 5.96 -20.39 27.95
C GLU A 94 7.25 -20.48 27.13
N VAL A 95 7.15 -20.53 25.79
CA VAL A 95 8.31 -20.47 24.89
C VAL A 95 8.84 -19.05 24.79
N ASP A 96 7.94 -18.09 24.58
CA ASP A 96 8.28 -16.69 24.38
C ASP A 96 7.65 -15.86 25.49
N HIS A 97 8.46 -15.55 26.50
CA HIS A 97 7.99 -14.86 27.68
C HIS A 97 7.48 -13.43 27.42
N ILE A 98 7.78 -12.83 26.25
CA ILE A 98 7.22 -11.53 25.83
C ILE A 98 5.70 -11.64 25.60
N TYR A 99 5.21 -12.85 25.32
CA TYR A 99 3.80 -13.18 25.23
C TYR A 99 3.17 -13.63 26.56
N GLY A 100 3.99 -14.06 27.53
CA GLY A 100 3.56 -14.67 28.77
C GLY A 100 3.38 -13.73 29.97
N PHE A 101 3.15 -14.35 31.13
CA PHE A 101 2.96 -13.63 32.41
C PHE A 101 4.19 -12.85 32.86
N LYS A 102 5.41 -13.29 32.51
CA LYS A 102 6.66 -12.58 32.86
C LYS A 102 6.61 -11.13 32.36
N ALA A 103 6.41 -10.93 31.05
CA ALA A 103 6.37 -9.60 30.47
C ALA A 103 5.13 -8.80 30.89
N PHE A 104 3.97 -9.46 30.98
CA PHE A 104 2.73 -8.82 31.40
C PHE A 104 2.82 -8.26 32.83
N ASN A 105 3.26 -9.07 33.79
CA ASN A 105 3.39 -8.66 35.20
C ASN A 105 4.50 -7.62 35.41
N ALA A 106 5.54 -7.64 34.57
CA ALA A 106 6.59 -6.62 34.57
C ALA A 106 6.13 -5.28 33.95
N GLY A 107 4.91 -5.19 33.41
CA GLY A 107 4.42 -3.99 32.73
C GLY A 107 5.19 -3.67 31.45
N ASN A 108 5.78 -4.69 30.80
CA ASN A 108 6.55 -4.51 29.57
C ASN A 108 5.61 -4.18 28.40
N GLY A 109 5.67 -2.94 27.91
CA GLY A 109 4.81 -2.44 26.83
C GLY A 109 5.18 -2.91 25.42
N PHE A 110 6.32 -3.59 25.23
CA PHE A 110 6.85 -3.92 23.90
C PHE A 110 5.85 -4.74 23.07
N THR A 111 5.35 -5.86 23.60
CA THR A 111 4.39 -6.73 22.90
C THR A 111 3.09 -6.00 22.60
N SER A 112 2.58 -5.21 23.53
CA SER A 112 1.35 -4.44 23.31
C SER A 112 1.50 -3.37 22.23
N ALA A 113 2.66 -2.69 22.19
CA ALA A 113 2.98 -1.74 21.12
C ALA A 113 3.08 -2.43 19.75
N GLN A 114 3.71 -3.62 19.71
CA GLN A 114 3.76 -4.47 18.53
C GLN A 114 2.34 -4.87 18.07
N GLY A 115 1.48 -5.29 18.99
CA GLY A 115 0.08 -5.62 18.72
C GLY A 115 -0.74 -4.44 18.19
N PHE A 116 -0.51 -3.22 18.68
CA PHE A 116 -1.14 -2.03 18.13
C PHE A 116 -0.70 -1.75 16.68
N LEU A 117 0.59 -1.87 16.40
CA LEU A 117 1.11 -1.75 15.03
C LEU A 117 0.60 -2.89 14.13
N ASN A 118 0.42 -4.11 14.65
CA ASN A 118 -0.24 -5.21 13.94
C ASN A 118 -1.66 -4.83 13.51
N ALA A 119 -2.43 -4.13 14.35
CA ALA A 119 -3.76 -3.65 13.99
C ALA A 119 -3.70 -2.65 12.82
N VAL A 120 -2.79 -1.67 12.87
CA VAL A 120 -2.61 -0.68 11.80
C VAL A 120 -2.19 -1.36 10.49
N GLU A 121 -1.19 -2.24 10.57
CA GLU A 121 -0.69 -3.01 9.43
C GLU A 121 -1.80 -3.86 8.79
N THR A 122 -2.59 -4.54 9.62
CA THR A 122 -3.74 -5.35 9.18
C THR A 122 -4.73 -4.50 8.39
N LEU A 123 -5.05 -3.29 8.88
CA LEU A 123 -5.95 -2.37 8.17
C LEU A 123 -5.37 -1.94 6.81
N LEU A 124 -4.07 -1.67 6.74
CA LEU A 124 -3.40 -1.33 5.48
C LEU A 124 -3.44 -2.48 4.47
N TYR A 125 -3.16 -3.71 4.91
CA TYR A 125 -3.23 -4.89 4.05
C TYR A 125 -4.65 -5.25 3.62
N LEU A 126 -5.63 -5.13 4.52
CA LEU A 126 -7.05 -5.29 4.17
C LEU A 126 -7.48 -4.25 3.15
N TRP A 127 -7.04 -3.00 3.31
CA TRP A 127 -7.30 -1.94 2.32
C TRP A 127 -6.65 -2.27 0.97
N TYR A 128 -5.37 -2.67 0.96
CA TYR A 128 -4.67 -3.06 -0.26
C TYR A 128 -5.38 -4.21 -0.99
N PHE A 129 -5.74 -5.26 -0.24
CA PHE A 129 -6.47 -6.41 -0.78
C PHE A 129 -7.85 -6.00 -1.31
N ALA A 130 -8.60 -5.19 -0.55
CA ALA A 130 -9.92 -4.69 -0.95
C ALA A 130 -9.83 -3.80 -2.20
N ALA A 131 -8.83 -2.93 -2.29
CA ALA A 131 -8.58 -2.10 -3.46
C ALA A 131 -8.41 -2.98 -4.69
N TRP A 132 -7.53 -4.00 -4.64
CA TRP A 132 -7.37 -4.96 -5.73
C TRP A 132 -8.65 -5.73 -6.01
N PHE A 133 -9.31 -6.28 -4.99
CA PHE A 133 -10.43 -7.18 -5.15
C PHE A 133 -11.66 -6.48 -5.74
N PHE A 134 -12.01 -5.28 -5.26
CA PHE A 134 -13.21 -4.57 -5.66
C PHE A 134 -12.99 -3.56 -6.80
N SER A 135 -11.80 -2.95 -6.90
CA SER A 135 -11.52 -1.92 -7.92
C SER A 135 -10.73 -2.45 -9.13
N GLY A 136 -10.18 -3.66 -9.04
CA GLY A 136 -9.46 -4.31 -10.13
C GLY A 136 -10.38 -4.68 -11.28
N LYS A 137 -9.96 -4.38 -12.51
CA LYS A 137 -10.68 -4.73 -13.74
C LYS A 137 -10.02 -5.93 -14.41
N ARG A 138 -10.80 -6.80 -15.06
CA ARG A 138 -10.23 -7.89 -15.85
C ARG A 138 -9.61 -7.36 -17.14
N SER A 139 -8.36 -7.73 -17.40
CA SER A 139 -7.70 -7.51 -18.68
C SER A 139 -8.29 -8.43 -19.76
N SER A 140 -7.88 -8.24 -21.02
CA SER A 140 -8.21 -9.13 -22.13
C SER A 140 -7.75 -10.57 -21.89
N ALA A 141 -6.70 -10.77 -21.09
CA ALA A 141 -6.21 -12.09 -20.66
C ALA A 141 -6.95 -12.65 -19.42
N GLY A 142 -8.01 -12.00 -18.94
CA GLY A 142 -8.80 -12.43 -17.79
C GLY A 142 -8.19 -12.15 -16.41
N ILE A 143 -6.99 -11.54 -16.37
CA ILE A 143 -6.27 -11.22 -15.12
C ILE A 143 -6.85 -9.96 -14.50
N LYS A 144 -7.05 -9.95 -13.18
CA LYS A 144 -7.52 -8.75 -12.45
C LYS A 144 -6.37 -7.77 -12.23
N VAL A 145 -6.47 -6.59 -12.82
CA VAL A 145 -5.43 -5.54 -12.83
C VAL A 145 -5.97 -4.26 -12.20
N LEU A 146 -5.17 -3.62 -11.35
CA LEU A 146 -5.39 -2.24 -10.94
C LEU A 146 -4.67 -1.30 -11.89
N SER A 147 -5.32 -0.23 -12.31
CA SER A 147 -4.75 0.73 -13.28
C SER A 147 -4.87 2.17 -12.80
N GLY A 148 -3.98 3.02 -13.32
CA GLY A 148 -3.91 4.44 -13.02
C GLY A 148 -3.68 4.71 -11.53
N ARG A 149 -4.37 5.72 -11.00
CA ARG A 149 -4.20 6.19 -9.63
C ARG A 149 -4.55 5.14 -8.57
N ALA A 150 -5.52 4.27 -8.84
CA ALA A 150 -5.87 3.18 -7.93
C ALA A 150 -4.73 2.15 -7.79
N GLY A 151 -4.07 1.81 -8.90
CA GLY A 151 -2.87 0.96 -8.88
C GLY A 151 -1.75 1.61 -8.09
N ALA A 152 -1.46 2.90 -8.34
CA ALA A 152 -0.39 3.61 -7.65
C ALA A 152 -0.62 3.67 -6.12
N TRP A 153 -1.85 3.94 -5.67
CA TRP A 153 -2.20 3.91 -4.25
C TRP A 153 -2.08 2.51 -3.64
N ALA A 154 -2.55 1.48 -4.34
CA ALA A 154 -2.41 0.10 -3.88
C ALA A 154 -0.94 -0.28 -3.70
N THR A 155 -0.10 -0.03 -4.69
CA THR A 155 1.33 -0.31 -4.61
C THR A 155 1.99 0.46 -3.47
N LEU A 156 1.68 1.75 -3.29
CA LEU A 156 2.24 2.56 -2.19
C LEU A 156 1.84 2.02 -0.80
N ILE A 157 0.56 1.72 -0.59
CA ILE A 157 0.04 1.26 0.69
C ILE A 157 0.52 -0.17 1.00
N GLY A 158 0.46 -1.07 0.03
CA GLY A 158 0.93 -2.45 0.18
C GLY A 158 2.43 -2.53 0.45
N PHE A 159 3.23 -1.72 -0.25
CA PHE A 159 4.67 -1.60 -0.01
C PHE A 159 4.98 -1.06 1.40
N SER A 160 4.30 0.02 1.80
CA SER A 160 4.51 0.63 3.12
C SER A 160 4.14 -0.31 4.26
N ALA A 161 3.04 -1.06 4.12
CA ALA A 161 2.65 -2.10 5.06
C ALA A 161 3.71 -3.22 5.16
N ALA A 162 4.27 -3.66 4.03
CA ALA A 162 5.34 -4.66 4.02
C ALA A 162 6.63 -4.18 4.68
N VAL A 163 7.04 -2.93 4.44
CA VAL A 163 8.17 -2.32 5.15
C VAL A 163 7.90 -2.25 6.67
N MET A 164 6.68 -1.88 7.07
CA MET A 164 6.28 -1.86 8.47
C MET A 164 6.39 -3.24 9.11
N THR A 165 5.84 -4.29 8.47
CA THR A 165 5.95 -5.67 8.94
C THR A 165 7.41 -6.06 9.14
N LEU A 166 8.24 -5.89 8.11
CA LEU A 166 9.64 -6.29 8.16
C LEU A 166 10.41 -5.54 9.25
N SER A 167 10.25 -4.21 9.32
CA SER A 167 10.96 -3.37 10.29
C SER A 167 10.60 -3.76 11.72
N LYS A 168 9.31 -4.02 11.96
CA LYS A 168 8.78 -4.44 13.24
C LYS A 168 9.33 -5.82 13.64
N THR A 169 9.34 -6.79 12.73
CA THR A 169 9.89 -8.12 12.99
C THR A 169 11.40 -8.07 13.20
N VAL A 170 12.15 -7.28 12.43
CA VAL A 170 13.59 -7.05 12.69
C VAL A 170 13.80 -6.46 14.08
N LEU A 171 13.01 -5.43 14.45
CA LEU A 171 13.07 -4.86 15.79
C LEU A 171 12.79 -5.90 16.87
N TYR A 172 11.84 -6.82 16.64
CA TYR A 172 11.54 -7.88 17.59
C TYR A 172 12.75 -8.80 17.83
N TRP A 173 13.40 -9.25 16.76
CA TRP A 173 14.61 -10.07 16.86
C TRP A 173 15.78 -9.33 17.51
N LEU A 174 15.98 -8.06 17.16
CA LEU A 174 17.03 -7.23 17.76
C LEU A 174 16.76 -6.97 19.24
N ASN A 175 15.50 -6.80 19.65
CA ASN A 175 15.14 -6.62 21.04
C ASN A 175 15.56 -7.84 21.89
N GLU A 176 15.33 -9.05 21.39
CA GLU A 176 15.81 -10.26 22.07
C GLU A 176 17.33 -10.32 22.11
N TYR A 177 18.02 -10.07 20.99
CA TYR A 177 19.48 -10.07 20.95
C TYR A 177 20.10 -9.08 21.95
N TYR A 178 19.63 -7.83 21.97
CA TYR A 178 20.16 -6.78 22.86
C TYR A 178 19.71 -6.95 24.32
N SER A 179 18.66 -7.73 24.57
CA SER A 179 18.22 -8.09 25.92
C SER A 179 18.87 -9.38 26.43
N GLY A 180 19.87 -9.92 25.71
CA GLY A 180 20.55 -11.15 26.11
C GLY A 180 19.66 -12.40 26.03
N PHE A 181 18.69 -12.38 25.10
CA PHE A 181 17.67 -13.43 24.90
C PHE A 181 16.80 -13.67 26.14
N ASP A 182 16.51 -12.62 26.91
CA ASP A 182 15.78 -12.71 28.19
C ASP A 182 14.41 -13.41 28.08
N ASN A 183 13.73 -13.34 26.93
CA ASN A 183 12.41 -13.96 26.79
C ASN A 183 12.44 -15.36 26.18
N ILE A 184 13.53 -15.75 25.52
CA ILE A 184 13.59 -17.00 24.72
C ILE A 184 14.79 -17.89 25.02
N GLY A 185 15.79 -17.40 25.76
CA GLY A 185 17.06 -18.09 26.00
C GLY A 185 16.96 -19.30 26.93
N HIS A 186 15.83 -19.46 27.63
CA HIS A 186 15.56 -20.62 28.48
C HIS A 186 15.13 -21.86 27.70
N ASN A 187 14.76 -21.72 26.43
CA ASN A 187 14.24 -22.84 25.64
C ASN A 187 15.34 -23.80 25.19
N PRO A 188 15.04 -25.11 25.12
CA PRO A 188 15.84 -26.04 24.34
C PRO A 188 15.95 -25.56 22.87
N LEU A 189 17.10 -25.82 22.24
CA LEU A 189 17.36 -25.36 20.87
C LEU A 189 16.30 -25.83 19.86
N GLN A 190 15.77 -27.04 20.03
CA GLN A 190 14.72 -27.57 19.17
C GLN A 190 13.43 -26.75 19.25
N ASP A 191 12.96 -26.45 20.47
CA ASP A 191 11.74 -25.68 20.69
C ASP A 191 11.93 -24.24 20.21
N LEU A 192 13.09 -23.65 20.48
CA LEU A 192 13.47 -22.34 19.96
C LEU A 192 13.40 -22.30 18.42
N ILE A 193 13.93 -23.32 17.73
CA ILE A 193 13.90 -23.38 16.27
C ILE A 193 12.47 -23.49 15.75
N LEU A 194 11.71 -24.46 16.26
CA LEU A 194 10.40 -24.82 15.71
C LEU A 194 9.29 -23.84 16.09
N LEU A 195 9.33 -23.29 17.31
CA LEU A 195 8.26 -22.49 17.89
C LEU A 195 8.55 -20.99 17.88
N TRP A 196 9.81 -20.58 17.69
CA TRP A 196 10.17 -19.16 17.65
C TRP A 196 10.86 -18.74 16.35
N ILE A 197 11.98 -19.38 15.96
CA ILE A 197 12.78 -18.98 14.79
C ILE A 197 12.00 -19.16 13.48
N ILE A 198 11.45 -20.34 13.21
CA ILE A 198 10.76 -20.61 11.95
C ILE A 198 9.49 -19.76 11.83
N PRO A 199 8.60 -19.70 12.84
CA PRO A 199 7.41 -18.86 12.78
C PRO A 199 7.77 -17.40 12.56
N ASN A 200 8.63 -16.80 13.39
CA ASN A 200 8.99 -15.38 13.24
C ASN A 200 9.81 -15.12 11.97
N GLY A 201 10.60 -16.09 11.51
CA GLY A 201 11.38 -16.01 10.27
C GLY A 201 10.49 -15.93 9.02
N ALA A 202 9.30 -16.54 9.03
CA ALA A 202 8.34 -16.36 7.95
C ALA A 202 7.91 -14.89 7.79
N TRP A 203 7.81 -14.13 8.89
CA TRP A 203 7.53 -12.69 8.89
C TRP A 203 8.75 -11.82 8.52
N LEU A 204 9.93 -12.41 8.32
CA LEU A 204 11.04 -11.72 7.63
C LEU A 204 10.93 -11.96 6.12
N VAL A 205 10.68 -13.21 5.71
CA VAL A 205 10.68 -13.63 4.30
C VAL A 205 9.47 -13.06 3.54
N GLY A 206 8.26 -13.23 4.07
CA GLY A 206 7.02 -12.80 3.44
C GLY A 206 6.99 -11.32 3.05
N PRO A 207 7.19 -10.38 4.00
CA PRO A 207 7.22 -8.96 3.67
C PRO A 207 8.44 -8.57 2.83
N THR A 208 9.60 -9.21 2.98
CA THR A 208 10.74 -8.96 2.08
C THR A 208 10.39 -9.27 0.62
N TYR A 209 9.71 -10.39 0.37
CA TYR A 209 9.20 -10.73 -0.96
C TYR A 209 8.18 -9.70 -1.46
N MET A 210 7.25 -9.26 -0.61
CA MET A 210 6.26 -8.24 -0.98
C MET A 210 6.91 -6.89 -1.30
N ILE A 211 7.90 -6.46 -0.50
CA ILE A 211 8.70 -5.26 -0.76
C ILE A 211 9.36 -5.35 -2.13
N TRP A 212 10.00 -6.47 -2.45
CA TRP A 212 10.62 -6.68 -3.75
C TRP A 212 9.60 -6.68 -4.89
N SER A 213 8.52 -7.45 -4.77
CA SER A 213 7.51 -7.61 -5.83
C SER A 213 6.72 -6.32 -6.07
N ILE A 214 6.13 -5.74 -5.02
CA ILE A 214 5.33 -4.50 -5.12
C ILE A 214 6.25 -3.31 -5.42
N GLY A 215 7.45 -3.28 -4.84
CA GLY A 215 8.44 -2.24 -5.10
C GLY A 215 8.92 -2.23 -6.55
N SER A 216 9.02 -3.38 -7.20
CA SER A 216 9.37 -3.47 -8.63
C SER A 216 8.33 -2.78 -9.53
N ASP A 217 7.03 -2.94 -9.22
CA ASP A 217 5.95 -2.22 -9.91
C ASP A 217 6.05 -0.71 -9.66
N LEU A 218 6.39 -0.30 -8.43
CA LEU A 218 6.56 1.12 -8.07
C LEU A 218 7.70 1.76 -8.86
N VAL A 219 8.87 1.12 -8.90
CA VAL A 219 10.03 1.59 -9.66
C VAL A 219 9.71 1.64 -11.15
N SER A 220 9.08 0.59 -11.69
CA SER A 220 8.69 0.54 -13.10
C SER A 220 7.73 1.67 -13.48
N GLY A 221 6.82 2.04 -12.58
CA GLY A 221 5.90 3.16 -12.79
C GLY A 221 6.55 4.56 -12.74
N LEU A 222 7.70 4.68 -12.08
CA LEU A 222 8.49 5.92 -12.01
C LEU A 222 9.47 6.07 -13.18
N ASP A 223 9.91 4.97 -13.78
CA ASP A 223 10.84 4.98 -14.91
C ASP A 223 10.23 5.70 -16.14
N PRO A 224 10.82 6.81 -16.61
CA PRO A 224 10.38 7.48 -17.83
C PRO A 224 10.48 6.60 -19.08
N ALA A 225 11.46 5.67 -19.12
CA ALA A 225 11.66 4.78 -20.26
C ALA A 225 10.54 3.73 -20.39
N SER A 226 9.96 3.29 -19.27
CA SER A 226 8.81 2.37 -19.27
C SER A 226 7.56 3.02 -19.88
N ARG A 227 7.46 4.35 -19.82
CA ARG A 227 6.37 5.14 -20.43
C ARG A 227 6.55 5.37 -21.93
N SER A 228 7.76 5.13 -22.47
CA SER A 228 8.12 5.35 -23.88
C SER A 228 8.14 4.09 -24.74
N LYS A 229 8.26 2.89 -24.14
CA LYS A 229 8.39 1.61 -24.88
C LYS A 229 7.06 1.00 -25.36
N SER A 230 5.94 1.66 -25.15
CA SER A 230 4.63 1.26 -25.69
C SER A 230 4.19 2.12 -26.90
N GLU A 231 5.12 2.87 -27.50
CA GLU A 231 4.91 3.66 -28.73
C GLU A 231 5.10 2.83 -30.01
#